data_AF-A0AAJ2D8P2-F1
#
_entry.id   AF-A0AAJ2D8P2-F1
#
_cell.length_a   1.000
_cell.length_b   1.000
_cell.length_c   1.000
_cell.angle_alpha   90.00
_cell.angle_beta   90.00
_cell.angle_gamma   90.00
#
_symmetry.space_group_name_H-M   'P 1'
#
loop_
_entity.id
_entity.type
_entity.pdbx_description
1 polymer ?
#
loop_
_entity_poly.entity_id
_entity_poly.type
_entity_poly.pdbx_seq_one_letter_code
_entity_poly.pdbx_strand_id
1 'polypeptide(L)'
;MEVSIIAPSALYVKQLEIQNEQPKKQVRILRDDIAASDLTPEMRAWGRHIARCRHKGRSVRVPAMCGSEWGQLLRALELKRALA
;
A
#
# COMPACT_ATOMS: atom_id res chain seq x y z
N MET A 1 20.06 9.85 0.91
CA MET A 1 19.53 9.73 2.29
C MET A 1 19.30 8.27 2.58
N GLU A 2 20.01 7.69 3.55
CA GLU A 2 19.74 6.34 4.04
C GLU A 2 18.39 6.30 4.79
N VAL A 3 17.48 5.44 4.33
CA VAL A 3 16.15 5.24 4.91
C VAL A 3 16.19 3.97 5.75
N SER A 4 16.20 4.12 7.08
CA SER A 4 16.14 2.99 8.00
C SER A 4 14.68 2.57 8.23
N ILE A 5 14.42 1.26 8.12
CA ILE A 5 13.08 0.66 8.29
C ILE A 5 12.86 0.20 9.75
N ILE A 6 13.93 0.09 10.54
CA ILE A 6 13.92 -0.51 11.87
C ILE A 6 13.65 0.56 12.93
N ALA A 7 12.73 0.27 13.86
CA ALA A 7 12.47 1.14 15.00
C ALA A 7 13.75 1.33 15.83
N PRO A 8 14.04 2.55 16.33
CA PRO A 8 15.25 2.79 17.10
C PRO A 8 15.28 1.91 18.35
N SER A 9 16.39 1.21 18.59
CA SER A 9 16.54 0.38 19.79
C SER A 9 16.63 1.26 21.04
N ALA A 10 16.17 0.74 22.19
CA ALA A 10 16.18 1.48 23.45
C ALA A 10 17.60 1.94 23.87
N LEU A 11 18.64 1.18 23.51
CA LEU A 11 20.03 1.56 23.76
C LEU A 11 20.46 2.75 22.89
N TYR A 12 20.05 2.76 21.62
CA TYR A 12 20.36 3.84 20.69
C TYR A 12 19.68 5.16 21.11
N VAL A 13 18.43 5.10 21.57
CA VAL A 13 17.73 6.30 22.09
C VAL A 13 18.46 6.89 23.30
N LYS A 14 18.91 6.05 24.24
CA LYS A 14 19.69 6.51 25.42
C LYS A 14 21.05 7.10 25.05
N GLN A 15 21.74 6.53 24.04
CA GLN A 15 22.99 7.09 23.53
C GLN A 15 22.80 8.49 22.92
N LEU A 16 21.72 8.68 22.17
CA LEU A 16 21.39 9.98 21.58
C LEU A 16 21.05 11.03 22.64
N GLU A 17 20.32 10.64 23.71
CA GLU A 17 20.06 11.53 24.85
C GLU A 17 21.35 12.00 25.51
N ILE A 18 22.34 11.11 25.71
CA ILE A 18 23.66 11.46 26.26
C ILE A 18 24.40 12.45 25.35
N GLN A 19 24.22 12.32 24.03
CA GLN A 19 24.85 13.18 23.03
C GLN A 19 24.08 14.49 22.77
N ASN A 20 22.95 14.74 23.46
CA ASN A 20 22.00 15.84 23.19
C ASN A 20 21.48 15.87 21.73
N GLU A 21 21.41 14.70 21.09
CA GLU A 21 20.90 14.54 19.73
C GLU A 21 19.50 13.90 19.74
N GLN A 22 18.68 14.23 18.73
CA GLN A 22 17.33 13.67 18.60
C GLN A 22 17.31 12.49 17.63
N PRO A 23 16.58 11.40 17.93
CA PRO A 23 16.47 10.26 17.04
C PRO A 23 15.85 10.65 15.70
N LYS A 24 16.48 10.18 14.61
CA LYS A 24 16.01 10.43 13.25
C LYS A 24 14.61 9.85 13.07
N LYS A 25 13.62 10.73 12.84
CA LYS A 25 12.23 10.29 12.59
C LYS A 25 12.17 9.47 11.32
N GLN A 26 11.56 8.29 11.40
CA GLN A 26 11.25 7.48 10.22
C GLN A 26 10.24 8.25 9.36
N VAL A 27 10.65 8.63 8.15
CA VAL A 27 9.80 9.33 7.19
C VAL A 27 8.91 8.30 6.50
N ARG A 28 7.60 8.47 6.57
CA ARG A 28 6.67 7.71 5.73
C ARG A 28 6.84 8.15 4.28
N ILE A 29 7.18 7.22 3.41
CA ILE A 29 7.22 7.48 1.97
C ILE A 29 5.78 7.48 1.47
N LEU A 30 5.23 8.67 1.25
CA LEU A 30 3.98 8.82 0.52
C LEU A 30 4.27 8.52 -0.96
N ARG A 31 3.54 7.56 -1.51
CA ARG A 31 3.58 7.26 -2.95
C ARG A 31 2.31 7.82 -3.56
N ASP A 32 2.44 8.41 -4.74
CA ASP A 32 1.30 8.90 -5.49
C ASP A 32 0.40 7.73 -5.92
N ASP A 33 -0.90 8.02 -6.02
CA ASP A 33 -1.87 7.07 -6.52
C ASP A 33 -1.64 6.79 -8.01
N ILE A 34 -1.87 5.54 -8.41
CA ILE A 34 -1.85 5.15 -9.83
C ILE A 34 -3.02 5.84 -10.53
N ALA A 35 -2.75 6.52 -11.65
CA ALA A 35 -3.79 7.17 -12.44
C ALA A 35 -4.74 6.12 -13.05
N ALA A 36 -6.00 6.49 -13.25
CA ALA A 36 -7.00 5.57 -13.78
C ALA A 36 -6.66 5.10 -15.21
N SER A 37 -5.94 5.91 -15.99
CA SER A 37 -5.42 5.59 -17.33
C SER A 37 -4.36 4.49 -17.30
N ASP A 38 -3.54 4.47 -16.25
CA ASP A 38 -2.35 3.62 -16.15
C ASP A 38 -2.68 2.21 -15.65
N LEU A 39 -3.95 1.99 -15.30
CA LEU A 39 -4.45 0.67 -14.94
C LEU A 39 -4.49 -0.25 -16.16
N THR A 40 -3.86 -1.41 -16.00
CA THR A 40 -3.95 -2.48 -16.99
C THR A 40 -5.42 -2.92 -17.15
N PRO A 41 -5.85 -3.25 -18.39
CA PRO A 41 -7.22 -3.69 -18.64
C PRO A 41 -7.61 -4.93 -17.83
N GLU A 42 -6.65 -5.82 -17.58
CA GLU A 42 -6.82 -7.04 -16.80
C GLU A 42 -7.16 -6.74 -15.34
N MET A 43 -6.39 -5.88 -14.66
CA MET A 43 -6.66 -5.50 -13.27
C MET A 43 -7.99 -4.77 -13.14
N ARG A 44 -8.35 -3.94 -14.13
CA ARG A 44 -9.67 -3.30 -14.19
C ARG A 44 -10.80 -4.32 -14.33
N ALA A 45 -10.62 -5.36 -15.16
CA ALA A 45 -11.60 -6.42 -15.31
C ALA A 45 -11.75 -7.28 -14.05
N TRP A 46 -10.63 -7.57 -13.39
CA TRP A 46 -10.60 -8.34 -12.16
C TRP A 46 -11.23 -7.59 -10.98
N GLY A 47 -10.96 -6.29 -10.84
CA GLY A 47 -11.65 -5.42 -9.89
C GLY A 47 -13.18 -5.40 -10.09
N ARG A 48 -13.65 -5.37 -11.35
CA ARG A 48 -15.09 -5.50 -11.67
C ARG A 48 -15.65 -6.87 -11.26
N HIS A 49 -14.89 -7.94 -11.51
CA HIS A 49 -15.28 -9.28 -11.12
C HIS A 49 -15.47 -9.41 -9.60
N ILE A 50 -14.51 -8.91 -8.82
CA ILE A 50 -14.61 -8.88 -7.35
C ILE A 50 -15.81 -8.08 -6.89
N ALA A 51 -15.98 -6.85 -7.40
CA ALA A 51 -17.10 -6.00 -6.99
C ALA A 51 -18.45 -6.70 -7.22
N ARG A 52 -18.59 -7.40 -8.36
CA ARG A 52 -19.78 -8.19 -8.68
C ARG A 52 -19.97 -9.39 -7.74
N CYS A 53 -18.91 -10.12 -7.42
CA CYS A 53 -18.98 -11.24 -6.48
C CYS A 53 -19.35 -10.76 -5.07
N ARG A 54 -18.76 -9.65 -4.60
CA ARG A 54 -19.09 -9.01 -3.33
C ARG A 54 -20.56 -8.60 -3.27
N HIS A 55 -21.09 -7.96 -4.32
CA HIS A 55 -22.50 -7.59 -4.40
C HIS A 55 -23.43 -8.81 -4.30
N LYS A 56 -22.98 -9.97 -4.78
CA LYS A 56 -23.69 -11.26 -4.67
C LYS A 56 -23.40 -12.00 -3.36
N GLY A 57 -22.66 -11.42 -2.40
CA GLY A 57 -22.27 -12.07 -1.15
C GLY A 57 -21.29 -13.25 -1.32
N ARG A 58 -20.60 -13.35 -2.47
CA ARG A 58 -19.67 -14.44 -2.78
C ARG A 58 -18.23 -14.03 -2.51
N SER A 59 -17.47 -14.91 -1.86
CA SER A 59 -16.02 -14.77 -1.74
C SER A 59 -15.31 -15.02 -3.09
N VAL A 60 -14.15 -14.39 -3.26
CA VAL A 60 -13.31 -14.55 -4.46
C VAL A 60 -11.93 -15.03 -4.04
N ARG A 61 -11.39 -16.03 -4.75
CA ARG A 61 -10.02 -16.47 -4.56
C ARG A 61 -9.06 -15.45 -5.16
N VAL A 62 -8.13 -14.98 -4.34
CA VAL A 62 -7.06 -14.07 -4.74
C VAL A 62 -5.79 -14.89 -5.01
N PRO A 63 -5.22 -14.86 -6.23
CA PRO A 63 -3.96 -15.54 -6.52
C PRO A 63 -2.76 -14.80 -5.89
N ALA A 64 -1.61 -15.48 -5.85
CA ALA A 64 -0.36 -14.81 -5.53
C ALA A 64 -0.02 -13.82 -6.65
N MET A 65 0.18 -12.56 -6.30
CA MET A 65 0.45 -11.45 -7.21
C MET A 65 1.72 -10.72 -6.77
N CYS A 66 2.42 -10.10 -7.71
CA CYS A 66 3.52 -9.21 -7.40
C CYS A 66 3.01 -7.87 -6.82
N GLY A 67 3.90 -7.10 -6.19
CA GLY A 67 3.51 -5.85 -5.52
C GLY A 67 2.90 -4.80 -6.46
N SER A 68 3.34 -4.75 -7.71
CA SER A 68 2.81 -3.82 -8.73
C SER A 68 1.40 -4.21 -9.17
N GLU A 69 1.14 -5.49 -9.43
CA GLU A 69 -0.19 -6.01 -9.74
C GLU A 69 -1.17 -5.73 -8.60
N TRP A 70 -0.73 -5.97 -7.36
CA TRP A 70 -1.50 -5.66 -6.16
C TRP A 70 -1.88 -4.18 -6.07
N GLY A 71 -0.92 -3.27 -6.32
CA GLY A 71 -1.19 -1.84 -6.34
C GLY A 71 -2.24 -1.45 -7.39
N GLN A 72 -2.11 -1.96 -8.61
CA GLN A 72 -3.08 -1.68 -9.69
C GLN A 72 -4.48 -2.21 -9.37
N LEU A 73 -4.54 -3.40 -8.78
CA LEU A 73 -5.79 -4.03 -8.37
C LEU A 73 -6.48 -3.26 -7.25
N LEU A 74 -5.75 -2.89 -6.19
CA LEU A 74 -6.30 -2.08 -5.09
C LEU A 74 -6.85 -0.76 -5.63
N ARG A 75 -6.11 -0.12 -6.54
CA ARG A 75 -6.58 1.08 -7.22
C ARG A 75 -7.86 0.83 -8.04
N ALA A 76 -7.94 -0.30 -8.75
CA ALA A 76 -9.15 -0.67 -9.51
C ALA A 76 -10.38 -0.82 -8.59
N LEU A 77 -10.20 -1.38 -7.40
CA LEU A 77 -11.24 -1.56 -6.40
C LEU A 77 -11.65 -0.24 -5.76
N GLU A 78 -10.71 0.66 -5.46
CA GLU A 78 -10.99 2.01 -4.98
C GLU A 78 -11.85 2.79 -5.98
N LEU A 79 -11.43 2.81 -7.25
CA LEU A 79 -12.19 3.47 -8.33
C LEU A 79 -13.59 2.88 -8.48
N LYS A 80 -13.77 1.56 -8.29
CA LYS A 80 -15.09 0.94 -8.32
C LYS A 80 -15.91 1.18 -7.07
N ARG A 81 -15.30 1.27 -5.89
CA ARG A 81 -15.98 1.60 -4.64
C ARG A 81 -16.50 3.04 -4.66
N ALA A 82 -15.74 3.97 -5.22
CA ALA A 82 -16.15 5.38 -5.35
C ALA A 82 -17.35 5.59 -6.28
N LEU A 83 -17.66 4.60 -7.14
CA LEU A 83 -18.76 4.62 -8.10
C LEU A 83 -19.95 3.73 -7.69
N ALA A 84 -19.92 3.12 -6.50
CA ALA A 84 -20.87 2.11 -6.04
C ALA A 84 -21.81 2.66 -4.95
#